data_AF-A0A9X6TQC3-F1
#
_entry.id   AF-A0A9X6TQC3-F1
#
_cell.length_a   1.000
_cell.length_b   1.000
_cell.length_c   1.000
_cell.angle_alpha   90.00
_cell.angle_beta   90.00
_cell.angle_gamma   90.00
#
_symmetry.space_group_name_H-M   'P 1'
#
loop_
_entity.id
_entity.type
_entity.pdbx_description
1 polymer ?
#
loop_
_entity_poly.entity_id
_entity_poly.type
_entity_poly.pdbx_seq_one_letter_code
_entity_poly.pdbx_strand_id
1 'polypeptide(L)'
;MNDVKIQKEEREWVPFTVISEQLLNMRKIIGEKLKVQKPLLTNEAKERISDKLLNSLLSEKEILVTYFEDGYILTSYMTVVHINPVKQFVICTDAFYKTYVFNAMDIIEIT
;
A
#
# COMPACT_ATOMS: atom_id res chain seq x y z
N MET A 1 43.15 37.98 -34.30
CA MET A 1 41.74 38.17 -33.91
C MET A 1 41.24 36.82 -33.41
N ASN A 2 41.23 36.70 -32.07
CA ASN A 2 40.57 35.74 -31.18
C ASN A 2 40.50 34.24 -31.55
N ASP A 3 41.47 33.48 -31.03
CA ASP A 3 41.35 32.05 -30.82
C ASP A 3 40.35 31.77 -29.70
N VAL A 4 39.14 31.34 -30.05
CA VAL A 4 38.13 30.89 -29.08
C VAL A 4 38.53 29.50 -28.58
N LYS A 5 39.15 29.44 -27.40
CA LYS A 5 39.35 28.18 -26.65
C LYS A 5 37.97 27.64 -26.24
N ILE A 6 37.45 26.70 -27.02
CA ILE A 6 36.32 25.87 -26.61
C ILE A 6 36.82 24.93 -25.50
N GLN A 7 36.49 25.24 -24.25
CA GLN A 7 36.68 24.30 -23.15
C GLN A 7 35.74 23.12 -23.39
N LYS A 8 36.30 22.00 -23.84
CA LYS A 8 35.56 20.74 -23.99
C LYS A 8 35.37 20.17 -22.58
N GLU A 9 34.25 20.51 -21.96
CA GLU A 9 33.81 19.90 -20.72
C GLU A 9 33.53 18.41 -21.02
N GLU A 10 34.41 17.52 -20.58
CA GLU A 10 34.23 16.07 -20.69
C GLU A 10 33.06 15.66 -19.79
N ARG A 11 31.84 15.75 -20.33
CA ARG A 11 30.67 15.15 -19.69
C ARG A 11 30.75 13.65 -19.86
N GLU A 12 31.16 12.98 -18.79
CA GLU A 12 31.08 11.52 -18.66
C GLU A 12 29.63 11.09 -18.92
N TRP A 13 29.43 10.31 -19.99
CA TRP A 13 28.10 9.87 -20.41
C TRP A 13 27.59 8.82 -19.39
N VAL A 14 26.68 9.22 -18.50
CA VAL A 14 26.06 8.35 -17.47
C VAL A 14 24.54 8.16 -17.67
N PRO A 15 24.10 7.61 -18.82
CA PRO A 15 22.68 7.55 -19.17
C PRO A 15 21.87 6.70 -18.18
N PHE A 16 22.43 5.62 -17.63
CA PHE A 16 21.74 4.76 -16.68
C PHE A 16 21.47 5.46 -15.34
N THR A 17 22.37 6.31 -14.86
CA THR A 17 22.16 7.07 -13.62
C THR A 17 21.04 8.10 -13.80
N VAL A 18 21.10 8.88 -14.88
CA VAL A 18 20.09 9.92 -15.19
C VAL A 18 18.70 9.31 -15.39
N ILE A 19 18.59 8.20 -16.13
CA ILE A 19 17.31 7.50 -16.33
C ILE A 19 16.78 6.93 -15.01
N SER A 20 17.66 6.36 -14.17
CA SER A 20 17.25 5.80 -12.88
C SER A 20 16.72 6.87 -11.92
N GLU A 21 17.36 8.03 -11.88
CA GLU A 21 16.90 9.20 -11.10
C GLU A 21 15.57 9.75 -11.63
N GLN A 22 15.44 9.90 -12.95
CA GLN A 22 14.19 10.33 -13.57
C GLN A 22 13.05 9.35 -13.27
N LEU A 23 13.30 8.04 -13.35
CA LEU A 23 12.33 7.01 -12.98
C LEU A 23 11.94 7.09 -11.50
N LEU A 24 12.90 7.32 -10.60
CA LEU A 24 12.61 7.48 -9.17
C LEU A 24 11.72 8.70 -8.90
N ASN A 25 12.04 9.84 -9.53
CA ASN A 25 11.27 11.07 -9.39
C ASN A 25 9.85 10.92 -9.95
N MET A 26 9.69 10.29 -11.11
CA MET A 26 8.38 10.00 -11.69
C MET A 26 7.55 9.08 -10.79
N ARG A 27 8.16 8.02 -10.23
CA ARG A 27 7.47 7.14 -9.27
C ARG A 27 6.98 7.90 -8.04
N LYS A 28 7.79 8.83 -7.51
CA LYS A 28 7.40 9.67 -6.38
C LYS A 28 6.20 10.56 -6.73
N ILE A 29 6.26 11.27 -7.86
CA ILE A 29 5.19 12.16 -8.32
C ILE A 29 3.90 11.36 -8.55
N ILE A 30 3.98 10.23 -9.25
CA ILE A 30 2.82 9.37 -9.51
C ILE A 30 2.25 8.84 -8.19
N GLY A 31 3.12 8.37 -7.29
CA GLY A 31 2.72 7.90 -5.97
C GLY A 31 1.93 8.96 -5.22
N GLU A 32 2.44 10.19 -5.10
CA GLU A 32 1.76 11.29 -4.42
C GLU A 32 0.42 11.65 -5.08
N LYS A 33 0.36 11.61 -6.42
CA LYS A 33 -0.86 11.92 -7.19
C LYS A 33 -1.96 10.85 -7.07
N LEU A 34 -1.59 9.61 -6.79
CA LEU A 34 -2.52 8.49 -6.62
C LEU A 34 -3.08 8.37 -5.21
N LYS A 35 -2.60 9.19 -4.26
CA LYS A 35 -3.15 9.17 -2.90
C LYS A 35 -4.59 9.66 -2.88
N VAL A 36 -5.42 8.94 -2.14
CA VAL A 36 -6.84 9.21 -1.92
C VAL A 36 -7.11 9.52 -0.45
N GLN A 37 -8.23 10.19 -0.19
CA GLN A 37 -8.71 10.35 1.18
C GLN A 37 -9.26 9.03 1.71
N LYS A 38 -9.13 8.81 3.03
CA LYS A 38 -9.67 7.63 3.68
C LYS A 38 -11.20 7.53 3.44
N PRO A 39 -11.71 6.41 2.91
CA PRO A 39 -13.15 6.23 2.70
C PRO A 39 -13.94 6.26 4.01
N LEU A 40 -15.14 6.84 3.97
CA LEU A 40 -16.09 6.78 5.08
C LEU A 40 -16.96 5.53 4.94
N LEU A 41 -17.00 4.70 5.99
CA LEU A 41 -17.84 3.50 6.04
C LEU A 41 -19.12 3.73 6.85
N THR A 42 -20.23 3.25 6.31
CA THR A 42 -21.51 3.17 7.03
C THR A 42 -21.43 2.13 8.16
N ASN A 43 -22.31 2.22 9.15
CA ASN A 43 -22.34 1.25 10.25
C ASN A 43 -22.67 -0.17 9.74
N GLU A 44 -23.58 -0.30 8.78
CA GLU A 44 -23.91 -1.58 8.15
C GLU A 44 -22.69 -2.22 7.46
N ALA A 45 -21.88 -1.41 6.75
CA ALA A 45 -20.66 -1.91 6.12
C ALA A 45 -19.66 -2.43 7.17
N LYS A 46 -19.49 -1.69 8.28
CA LYS A 46 -18.60 -2.10 9.39
C LYS A 46 -19.06 -3.39 10.06
N GLU A 47 -20.37 -3.57 10.23
CA GLU A 47 -20.95 -4.79 10.78
C GLU A 47 -20.67 -5.98 9.87
N ARG A 48 -20.95 -5.85 8.56
CA ARG A 48 -20.63 -6.89 7.57
C ARG A 48 -19.14 -7.27 7.54
N ILE A 49 -18.25 -6.28 7.67
CA ILE A 49 -16.81 -6.52 7.76
C ILE A 49 -16.48 -7.32 9.02
N SER A 50 -17.06 -6.93 10.16
CA SER A 50 -16.85 -7.61 11.45
C SER A 50 -17.28 -9.08 11.38
N ASP A 51 -18.44 -9.36 10.79
CA ASP A 51 -18.95 -10.73 10.61
C ASP A 51 -18.03 -11.56 9.71
N LYS A 52 -17.55 -10.98 8.61
CA LYS A 52 -16.63 -11.66 7.68
C LYS A 52 -15.28 -11.97 8.33
N LEU A 53 -14.75 -11.04 9.12
CA LEU A 53 -13.51 -11.26 9.89
C LEU A 53 -13.68 -12.41 10.89
N LEU A 54 -14.78 -12.42 11.63
CA LEU A 54 -15.08 -13.47 12.60
C LEU A 54 -15.23 -14.84 11.91
N ASN A 55 -15.97 -14.88 10.81
CA ASN A 55 -16.13 -16.10 10.02
C ASN A 55 -14.79 -16.60 9.45
N SER A 56 -13.94 -15.71 8.93
CA SER A 56 -12.59 -16.08 8.47
C SER A 56 -11.75 -16.65 9.60
N LEU A 57 -11.75 -16.00 10.77
CA LEU A 57 -11.00 -16.46 11.94
C LEU A 57 -11.45 -17.86 12.41
N LEU A 58 -12.76 -18.12 12.44
CA LEU A 58 -13.31 -19.39 12.92
C LEU A 58 -13.19 -20.53 11.89
N SER A 59 -13.20 -20.20 10.60
CA SER A 59 -13.13 -21.20 9.52
C SER A 59 -11.73 -21.35 8.93
N GLU A 60 -10.77 -20.53 9.37
CA GLU A 60 -9.42 -20.41 8.81
C GLU A 60 -9.42 -20.14 7.29
N LYS A 61 -10.50 -19.56 6.78
CA LYS A 61 -10.70 -19.30 5.35
C LYS A 61 -9.95 -18.05 4.90
N GLU A 62 -9.22 -18.16 3.80
CA GLU A 62 -8.61 -17.03 3.11
C GLU A 62 -9.69 -16.07 2.58
N ILE A 63 -9.48 -14.78 2.83
CA ILE A 63 -10.36 -13.69 2.44
C ILE A 63 -9.60 -12.65 1.64
N LEU A 64 -10.29 -11.96 0.73
CA LEU A 64 -9.72 -10.82 0.01
C LEU A 64 -10.02 -9.55 0.81
N VAL A 65 -9.00 -8.95 1.42
CA VAL A 65 -9.15 -7.76 2.26
C VAL A 65 -8.72 -6.53 1.49
N THR A 66 -9.62 -5.56 1.38
CA THR A 66 -9.35 -4.22 0.88
C THR A 66 -9.21 -3.26 2.06
N TYR A 67 -8.09 -2.56 2.16
CA TYR A 67 -7.75 -1.70 3.29
C TYR A 67 -7.08 -0.39 2.86
N PHE A 68 -7.15 0.61 3.73
CA PHE A 68 -6.52 1.92 3.57
C PHE A 68 -5.16 1.95 4.26
N GLU A 69 -4.10 2.32 3.55
CA GLU A 69 -2.75 2.48 4.10
C GLU A 69 -2.03 3.65 3.41
N ASP A 70 -1.55 4.62 4.19
CA ASP A 70 -0.72 5.75 3.73
C ASP A 70 -1.28 6.59 2.55
N GLY A 71 -2.60 6.64 2.42
CA GLY A 71 -3.29 7.32 1.32
C GLY A 71 -3.63 6.41 0.15
N TYR A 72 -3.40 5.12 0.24
CA TYR A 72 -3.71 4.16 -0.82
C TYR A 72 -4.80 3.20 -0.36
N ILE A 73 -5.56 2.70 -1.34
CA ILE A 73 -6.46 1.57 -1.15
C ILE A 73 -5.76 0.36 -1.75
N LEU A 74 -5.45 -0.60 -0.89
CA LEU A 74 -4.75 -1.83 -1.24
C LEU A 74 -5.68 -3.01 -1.05
N THR A 75 -5.46 -4.06 -1.82
CA THR A 75 -6.24 -5.29 -1.74
C THR A 75 -5.30 -6.48 -1.71
N SER A 76 -5.51 -7.43 -0.80
CA SER A 76 -4.64 -8.60 -0.66
C SER A 76 -5.40 -9.80 -0.11
N TYR A 77 -5.01 -11.00 -0.56
CA TYR A 77 -5.49 -12.26 -0.01
C TYR A 77 -4.77 -12.57 1.30
N MET A 78 -5.53 -12.91 2.33
CA MET A 78 -4.98 -13.18 3.66
C MET A 78 -5.95 -13.99 4.51
N THR A 79 -5.44 -14.67 5.53
CA THR A 79 -6.21 -15.40 6.53
C THR A 79 -6.13 -14.65 7.87
N VAL A 80 -7.28 -14.47 8.53
CA VAL A 80 -7.33 -13.83 9.85
C VAL A 80 -6.83 -14.80 10.92
N VAL A 81 -5.85 -14.38 11.71
CA VAL A 81 -5.25 -15.21 12.79
C VAL A 81 -5.58 -14.70 14.18
N HIS A 82 -5.92 -13.42 14.32
CA HIS A 82 -6.31 -12.85 15.61
C HIS A 82 -7.16 -11.59 15.43
N ILE A 83 -8.11 -11.38 16.33
CA ILE A 83 -8.93 -10.16 16.41
C ILE A 83 -8.87 -9.66 17.85
N ASN A 84 -8.55 -8.38 18.02
CA ASN A 84 -8.63 -7.70 19.30
C ASN A 84 -9.74 -6.63 19.26
N PRO A 85 -10.94 -6.92 19.79
CA PRO A 85 -12.05 -5.98 19.74
C PRO A 85 -11.85 -4.75 20.63
N VAL A 86 -11.09 -4.89 21.73
CA VAL A 86 -10.84 -3.79 22.68
C VAL A 86 -9.88 -2.76 22.09
N LYS A 87 -8.80 -3.23 21.45
CA LYS A 87 -7.78 -2.39 20.82
C LYS A 87 -8.08 -2.10 19.34
N GLN A 88 -9.18 -2.63 18.81
CA GLN A 88 -9.64 -2.45 17.43
C GLN A 88 -8.56 -2.77 16.39
N PHE A 89 -7.85 -3.88 16.54
CA PHE A 89 -6.93 -4.36 15.51
C PHE A 89 -7.17 -5.81 15.14
N VAL A 90 -6.77 -6.15 13.93
CA VAL A 90 -6.87 -7.48 13.34
C VAL A 90 -5.47 -7.88 12.89
N ILE A 91 -5.09 -9.13 13.17
CA ILE A 91 -3.87 -9.72 12.64
C ILE A 91 -4.25 -10.72 11.55
N CYS A 92 -3.63 -10.56 10.39
CA CYS A 92 -3.78 -11.46 9.25
C CYS A 92 -2.42 -12.00 8.81
N THR A 93 -2.42 -13.13 8.12
CA THR A 93 -1.24 -13.69 7.45
C THR A 93 -1.53 -13.93 5.98
N ASP A 94 -0.59 -13.60 5.11
CA ASP A 94 -0.68 -13.99 3.69
C ASP A 94 -0.21 -15.44 3.46
N ALA A 95 -0.25 -15.88 2.20
CA ALA A 95 0.20 -17.22 1.79
C ALA A 95 1.69 -17.50 2.06
N PHE A 96 2.50 -16.47 2.35
CA PHE A 96 3.91 -16.59 2.73
C PHE A 96 4.13 -16.45 4.24
N TYR A 97 3.06 -16.52 5.03
CA TYR A 97 3.07 -16.32 6.49
C TYR A 97 3.58 -14.95 6.93
N LYS A 98 3.63 -13.96 6.03
CA LYS A 98 3.93 -12.60 6.45
C LYS A 98 2.73 -12.07 7.22
N THR A 99 3.01 -11.56 8.41
CA THR A 99 2.00 -11.03 9.31
C THR A 99 1.71 -9.56 9.01
N TYR A 100 0.43 -9.21 9.00
CA TYR A 100 -0.08 -7.85 8.86
C TYR A 100 -0.93 -7.53 10.08
N VAL A 101 -0.78 -6.31 10.60
CA VAL A 101 -1.58 -5.80 11.72
C VAL A 101 -2.33 -4.59 11.24
N PHE A 102 -3.65 -4.71 11.14
CA PHE A 102 -4.53 -3.63 10.67
C PHE A 102 -5.29 -3.02 11.83
N ASN A 103 -5.47 -1.70 11.83
CA ASN A 103 -6.58 -1.12 12.57
C ASN A 103 -7.89 -1.58 11.90
N ALA A 104 -8.87 -2.03 12.67
CA ALA A 104 -10.16 -2.47 12.14
C ALA A 104 -10.87 -1.35 11.34
N MET A 105 -10.60 -0.08 11.67
CA MET A 105 -11.13 1.09 10.99
C MET A 105 -10.46 1.36 9.63
N ASP A 106 -9.34 0.73 9.32
CA ASP A 106 -8.66 0.86 8.03
C ASP A 106 -9.13 -0.18 7.01
N ILE A 107 -9.84 -1.23 7.44
CA ILE A 107 -10.44 -2.22 6.54
C ILE A 107 -11.69 -1.63 5.89
N ILE A 108 -11.72 -1.60 4.56
CA ILE A 108 -12.77 -0.99 3.74
C ILE A 108 -13.79 -2.05 3.30
N GLU A 109 -13.32 -3.21 2.87
CA GLU A 109 -14.16 -4.28 2.33
C GLU A 109 -13.47 -5.63 2.49
N ILE A 110 -14.27 -6.69 2.61
CA ILE A 110 -13.80 -8.07 2.57
C ILE A 110 -14.65 -8.83 1.56
N THR A 111 -14.04 -9.52 0.61
CA THR A 111 -14.73 -10.38 -0.37
C THR A 111 -14.47 -11.86 -0.08
#